data_AF-A0A815YH49-F1
#
_entry.id   AF-A0A815YH49-F1
#
_cell.length_a   1.000
_cell.length_b   1.000
_cell.length_c   1.000
_cell.angle_alpha   90.00
_cell.angle_beta   90.00
_cell.angle_gamma   90.00
#
_symmetry.space_group_name_H-M   'P 1'
#
loop_
_entity.id
_entity.type
_entity.pdbx_description
1 polymer ?
#
loop_
_entity_poly.entity_id
_entity_poly.type
_entity_poly.pdbx_seq_one_letter_code
_entity_poly.pdbx_strand_id
1 'polypeptide(L)' 'MNGIPPHTEHGLFADDTALWASSHQLANLNGRLQQSINEFEKWCKAWKLKQQPIKTELVH' A
#
# COMPACT_ATOMS: atom_id res chain seq x y z
N MET A 1 5.71 -8.44 -4.36
CA MET A 1 5.37 -7.00 -4.31
C MET A 1 6.70 -6.25 -4.30
N ASN A 2 7.38 -6.19 -5.46
CA ASN A 2 8.80 -5.85 -5.51
C ASN A 2 8.94 -4.36 -5.82
N GLY A 3 8.78 -3.51 -4.80
CA GLY A 3 8.80 -2.05 -4.97
C GLY A 3 8.33 -1.26 -3.76
N ILE A 4 7.79 -1.92 -2.73
CA ILE A 4 7.38 -1.21 -1.50
C ILE A 4 8.61 -0.51 -0.88
N PRO A 5 8.53 0.81 -0.60
CA PRO A 5 9.62 1.57 -0.03
C PRO A 5 9.99 1.06 1.38
N PRO A 6 11.27 1.22 1.78
CA PRO A 6 11.70 0.88 3.13
C PRO A 6 10.90 1.67 4.19
N HIS A 7 10.66 1.03 5.34
CA HIS A 7 9.76 1.52 6.40
C HIS A 7 8.26 1.57 6.05
N THR A 8 7.87 0.87 4.99
CA THR A 8 6.50 0.40 4.81
C THR A 8 6.48 -1.11 4.98
N GLU A 9 5.53 -1.59 5.76
CA GLU A 9 5.23 -3.00 5.94
C GLU A 9 3.89 -3.33 5.29
N HIS A 10 3.67 -4.62 5.04
CA HIS A 10 2.44 -5.11 4.44
C HIS A 10 1.99 -6.40 5.11
N GLY A 11 0.68 -6.53 5.26
CA GLY A 11 0.02 -7.73 5.77
C GLY A 11 -0.89 -8.25 4.68
N LEU A 12 -0.83 -9.56 4.45
CA LEU A 12 -1.66 -10.24 3.46
C LEU A 12 -2.44 -11.34 4.15
N PHE A 13 -3.76 -11.33 3.96
CA PHE A 13 -4.62 -12.42 4.37
C PHE A 13 -5.67 -12.67 3.28
N ALA A 14 -5.53 -13.78 2.56
CA ALA A 14 -6.35 -14.07 1.38
C ALA A 14 -6.32 -12.91 0.35
N ASP A 15 -7.45 -12.27 0.05
CA ASP A 15 -7.57 -11.10 -0.80
C ASP A 15 -7.41 -9.76 -0.07
N ASP A 16 -7.46 -9.78 1.26
CA ASP A 16 -7.28 -8.59 2.09
C ASP A 16 -5.79 -8.23 2.18
N THR A 17 -5.50 -6.95 1.93
CA THR A 17 -4.14 -6.39 1.97
C THR A 17 -4.15 -5.14 2.85
N ALA A 18 -3.28 -5.12 3.86
CA ALA A 18 -3.00 -3.94 4.67
C ALA A 18 -1.61 -3.40 4.34
N LEU A 19 -1.49 -2.08 4.20
CA LEU A 19 -0.22 -1.37 4.06
C LEU A 19 -0.10 -0.35 5.19
N TRP A 20 1.00 -0.38 5.92
CA TRP A 20 1.27 0.63 6.95
C TRP A 20 2.71 1.11 6.89
N ALA A 21 2.90 2.39 7.19
CA ALA A 21 4.21 3.01 7.30
C ALA A 21 4.32 3.73 8.64
N SER A 22 5.54 3.83 9.16
CA SER A 22 5.83 4.55 10.42
C SER A 22 6.87 5.65 10.19
N SER A 23 6.66 6.81 10.82
CA SER A 23 7.55 7.98 10.75
C SER A 23 7.12 9.01 11.79
N HIS A 24 8.05 9.86 12.23
CA HIS A 24 7.78 10.98 13.13
C HIS A 24 7.23 12.23 12.42
N GLN A 25 7.14 12.18 11.09
CA GLN A 25 6.63 13.27 10.25
C GLN A 25 5.54 12.75 9.31
N LEU A 26 4.36 13.39 9.36
CA LEU A 26 3.19 13.04 8.54
C LEU A 26 3.46 13.18 7.04
N ALA A 27 4.23 14.20 6.63
CA ALA A 27 4.61 14.38 5.23
C ALA A 27 5.36 13.16 4.67
N ASN A 28 6.24 12.56 5.48
CA ASN A 28 6.96 11.34 5.09
C ASN A 28 6.04 10.12 5.08
N LEU A 29 5.07 10.03 5.98
CA LEU A 29 4.06 8.96 5.97
C LEU A 29 3.25 8.99 4.67
N ASN A 30 2.72 10.17 4.31
CA ASN A 30 1.95 10.35 3.08
C ASN A 30 2.77 10.00 1.84
N GLY A 31 4.02 10.48 1.77
CA GLY A 31 4.91 10.16 0.65
C GLY A 31 5.16 8.66 0.52
N ARG A 32 5.46 7.97 1.64
CA ARG A 32 5.73 6.53 1.66
C ARG A 32 4.49 5.70 1.34
N LEU A 33 3.35 6.01 1.95
CA LEU A 33 2.09 5.29 1.69
C LEU A 33 1.66 5.47 0.25
N GLN A 34 1.72 6.69 -0.30
CA GLN A 34 1.37 6.92 -1.70
C GLN A 34 2.28 6.13 -2.65
N GLN A 35 3.60 6.12 -2.40
CA GLN A 35 4.53 5.31 -3.20
C GLN A 35 4.21 3.81 -3.07
N SER A 36 3.88 3.34 -1.86
CA SER A 36 3.54 1.94 -1.60
C SER A 36 2.26 1.52 -2.33
N ILE A 37 1.24 2.37 -2.32
CA ILE A 37 -0.01 2.16 -3.07
C ILE A 37 0.26 2.10 -4.57
N ASN A 38 1.08 3.02 -5.10
CA ASN A 38 1.42 3.04 -6.52
C ASN A 38 2.12 1.74 -6.97
N GLU A 39 3.03 1.22 -6.15
CA GLU A 39 3.73 -0.04 -6.43
C GLU A 39 2.80 -1.25 -6.26
N PHE A 40 1.88 -1.20 -5.29
CA PHE A 40 0.85 -2.21 -5.14
C PHE A 40 -0.08 -2.25 -6.36
N GLU A 41 -0.54 -1.10 -6.86
CA GLU A 41 -1.35 -1.02 -8.07
C GLU A 41 -0.64 -1.57 -9.30
N LYS A 42 0.66 -1.27 -9.47
CA LYS A 42 1.48 -1.85 -10.55
C LYS A 42 1.53 -3.37 -10.44
N TRP A 43 1.72 -3.89 -9.23
CA TRP A 43 1.67 -5.32 -8.98
C TRP A 43 0.28 -5.87 -9.33
N CYS A 44 -0.82 -5.31 -8.82
CA CYS A 44 -2.18 -5.73 -9.16
C CYS A 44 -2.40 -5.78 -10.68
N LYS A 45 -1.99 -4.74 -11.42
CA LYS A 45 -2.10 -4.68 -12.88
C LYS A 45 -1.33 -5.81 -13.57
N ALA A 46 -0.10 -6.09 -13.13
CA ALA A 46 0.71 -7.19 -13.68
C ALA A 46 0.03 -8.57 -13.50
N TRP A 47 -0.73 -8.73 -12.42
CA TRP A 47 -1.47 -9.96 -12.10
C TRP A 47 -2.95 -9.90 -12.54
N LYS A 48 -3.36 -8.87 -13.30
CA LYS A 48 -4.74 -8.63 -13.75
C LYS A 48 -5.76 -8.59 -12.59
N LEU A 49 -5.31 -8.20 -11.40
CA LEU A 49 -6.14 -8.00 -10.23
C LEU A 49 -6.74 -6.59 -10.24
N LYS A 50 -8.01 -6.48 -9.86
CA LYS A 50 -8.71 -5.20 -9.73
C LYS A 50 -8.98 -4.92 -8.26
N GLN A 51 -8.45 -3.81 -7.75
CA GLN A 51 -8.75 -3.35 -6.40
C GLN A 51 -10.22 -2.89 -6.30
N GLN A 52 -10.85 -3.10 -5.15
CA GLN A 52 -12.20 -2.64 -4.85
C GLN A 52 -12.13 -1.31 -4.08
N PRO A 53 -12.18 -0.15 -4.74
CA PRO A 53 -11.92 1.15 -4.09
C PRO A 53 -12.94 1.50 -3.00
N ILE A 54 -14.15 0.94 -3.07
CA ILE A 54 -15.22 1.15 -2.06
C ILE A 54 -14.84 0.53 -0.71
N LYS A 55 -14.03 -0.53 -0.72
CA LYS A 55 -13.57 -1.23 0.50
C LYS A 55 -12.19 -0.76 0.95
N THR A 56 -11.52 0.08 0.16
CA THR A 56 -10.17 0.56 0.48
C THR A 56 -10.29 1.81 1.33
N GLU A 57 -9.87 1.71 2.59
CA GLU A 57 -9.90 2.82 3.53
C GLU A 57 -8.47 3.19 3.98
N LEU A 58 -8.21 4.49 4.12
CA LEU A 58 -6.99 4.99 4.73
C LEU A 58 -7.30 5.29 6.20
N VAL A 59 -6.66 4.55 7.11
CA VAL A 59 -6.77 4.75 8.56
C VAL A 59 -5.52 5.51 9.04
N HIS A 60 -5.72 6.58 9.81
CA HIS A 60 -4.65 7.47 10.32
C HIS A 60 -4.45 7.29 11.83
#